data_AF-A0A937WAI7-F1
#
_entry.id   AF-A0A937WAI7-F1
#
_cell.length_a   1.000
_cell.length_b   1.000
_cell.length_c   1.000
_cell.angle_alpha   90.00
_cell.angle_beta   90.00
_cell.angle_gamma   90.00
#
_symmetry.space_group_name_H-M   'P 1'
#
loop_
_entity.id
_entity.type
_entity.pdbx_description
1 polymer ?
#
loop_
_entity_poly.entity_id
_entity_poly.type
_entity_poly.pdbx_seq_one_letter_code
_entity_poly.pdbx_strand_id
1 'polypeptide(L)'
;MTRKPGTPLLLATLIIATAFLSGCEDKVFLTVFADPPTIALDGTSTITAVVKAGKNTETAKPVEAATVNIWIPTTEEALAKLSATTVTTDKQGTAAVKLTALGVKKTVHITTRVKDKVSNCKVVIR
;
A
#
# COMPACT_ATOMS: atom_id res chain seq x y z
N MET A 1 31.00 -28.70 -1.95
CA MET A 1 30.38 -27.37 -2.10
C MET A 1 29.25 -27.25 -1.08
N THR A 2 29.49 -26.45 -0.05
CA THR A 2 28.64 -26.29 1.14
C THR A 2 27.37 -25.51 0.79
N ARG A 3 26.20 -26.08 1.12
CA ARG A 3 24.91 -25.37 1.01
C ARG A 3 24.97 -24.13 1.90
N LYS A 4 24.93 -22.93 1.30
CA LYS A 4 24.87 -21.66 2.05
C LYS A 4 23.52 -21.61 2.81
N PRO A 5 23.49 -21.32 4.12
CA PRO A 5 22.25 -21.21 4.87
C PRO A 5 21.37 -20.11 4.29
N GLY A 6 20.07 -20.39 4.24
CA GLY A 6 19.05 -19.61 3.52
C GLY A 6 19.15 -18.11 3.71
N THR A 7 19.26 -17.40 2.59
CA THR A 7 19.11 -15.96 2.53
C THR A 7 17.72 -15.61 3.08
N PRO A 8 17.63 -14.78 4.13
CA PRO A 8 16.34 -14.34 4.61
C PRO A 8 15.68 -13.45 3.55
N LEU A 9 14.62 -13.98 2.95
CA LEU A 9 13.77 -13.28 2.00
C LEU A 9 12.62 -12.66 2.79
N LEU A 10 12.51 -11.34 2.75
CA LEU A 10 11.33 -10.64 3.24
C LEU A 10 10.27 -10.69 2.13
N LEU A 11 9.23 -11.51 2.31
CA LEU A 11 8.06 -11.54 1.42
C LEU A 11 7.13 -10.40 1.83
N ALA A 12 7.08 -9.31 1.06
CA ALA A 12 6.04 -8.31 1.25
C ALA A 12 4.72 -8.89 0.73
N THR A 13 4.05 -9.69 1.56
CA THR A 13 2.75 -10.25 1.21
C THR A 13 1.74 -9.12 1.15
N LEU A 14 1.15 -8.95 -0.03
CA LEU A 14 0.11 -7.99 -0.34
C LEU A 14 -1.10 -8.16 0.61
N ILE A 15 -1.36 -7.17 1.47
CA ILE A 15 -2.69 -7.00 2.07
C ILE A 15 -3.48 -6.08 1.16
N ILE A 16 -4.52 -6.62 0.54
CA ILE A 16 -5.52 -5.86 -0.21
C ILE A 16 -6.40 -5.13 0.82
N ALA A 17 -6.03 -3.90 1.18
CA ALA A 17 -6.89 -3.05 1.99
C ALA A 17 -7.94 -2.39 1.08
N THR A 18 -9.13 -3.01 1.00
CA THR A 18 -10.26 -2.43 0.27
C THR A 18 -10.93 -1.39 1.18
N ALA A 19 -10.63 -0.10 0.98
CA ALA A 19 -11.30 0.98 1.70
C ALA A 19 -12.61 1.35 1.00
N PHE A 20 -13.77 0.99 1.56
CA PHE A 20 -15.07 1.44 1.07
C PHE A 20 -15.41 2.81 1.68
N LEU A 21 -15.63 3.82 0.83
CA LEU A 21 -16.34 5.03 1.25
C LEU A 21 -17.84 4.74 1.19
N SER A 22 -18.53 4.80 2.32
CA SER A 22 -19.99 4.76 2.42
C SER A 22 -20.55 6.18 2.48
N GLY A 23 -21.44 6.54 1.57
CA GLY A 23 -22.09 7.86 1.54
C GLY A 23 -21.95 8.62 0.22
N CYS A 24 -21.31 8.02 -0.79
CA CYS A 24 -21.28 8.48 -2.18
C CYS A 24 -22.12 7.52 -3.04
N GLU A 25 -22.66 8.01 -4.16
CA GLU A 25 -23.06 7.12 -5.26
C GLU A 25 -21.85 6.36 -5.83
N ASP A 26 -20.66 6.98 -5.81
CA ASP A 26 -19.40 6.40 -6.25
C ASP A 26 -18.61 5.73 -5.11
N LYS A 27 -18.13 4.52 -5.37
CA LYS A 27 -17.23 3.78 -4.50
C LYS A 27 -15.79 4.20 -4.81
N VAL A 28 -14.95 4.27 -3.78
CA VAL A 28 -13.50 4.36 -3.96
C VAL A 28 -12.89 2.97 -3.93
N PHE A 29 -12.03 2.72 -4.89
CA PHE A 29 -11.27 1.49 -5.05
C PHE A 29 -9.81 1.81 -4.80
N LEU A 30 -9.24 1.13 -3.81
CA LEU A 30 -7.83 1.19 -3.49
C LEU A 30 -7.20 -0.15 -3.88
N THR A 31 -6.22 -0.11 -4.77
CA THR A 31 -5.38 -1.26 -5.11
C THR A 31 -3.97 -0.96 -4.66
N VAL A 32 -3.35 -1.88 -3.94
CA VAL A 32 -1.95 -1.74 -3.49
C VAL A 32 -1.17 -2.90 -4.07
N PHE A 33 0.11 -2.68 -4.40
CA PHE A 33 1.03 -3.74 -4.77
C PHE A 33 2.46 -3.34 -4.47
N ALA A 34 3.34 -4.33 -4.35
CA ALA A 34 4.75 -4.18 -4.06
C ALA A 34 5.57 -4.71 -5.24
N ASP A 35 6.57 -3.95 -5.69
CA ASP A 35 7.48 -4.36 -6.76
C ASP A 35 8.96 -4.01 -6.44
N PRO A 36 9.85 -5.01 -6.33
CA PRO A 36 9.56 -6.44 -6.31
C PRO A 36 8.77 -6.84 -5.04
N PRO A 37 7.94 -7.91 -5.08
CA PRO A 37 7.15 -8.37 -3.93
C PRO A 37 8.00 -9.06 -2.86
N THR A 38 9.24 -9.45 -3.20
CA THR A 38 10.19 -10.07 -2.29
C THR A 38 11.52 -9.34 -2.38
N ILE A 39 12.06 -8.96 -1.23
CA ILE A 39 13.34 -8.25 -1.12
C ILE A 39 14.25 -8.95 -0.12
N ALA A 40 15.56 -8.86 -0.35
CA ALA A 40 16.55 -9.28 0.63
C ALA A 40 16.61 -8.28 1.78
N LEU A 41 17.30 -8.65 2.87
CA LEU A 41 17.69 -7.69 3.92
C LEU A 41 18.43 -6.51 3.29
N ASP A 42 18.12 -5.29 3.75
CA ASP A 42 18.59 -4.01 3.19
C ASP A 42 18.14 -3.74 1.73
N GLY A 43 17.38 -4.65 1.13
CA GLY A 43 16.75 -4.48 -0.16
C GLY A 43 15.61 -3.48 -0.11
N THR A 44 15.24 -2.98 -1.30
CA THR A 44 14.16 -2.00 -1.45
C THR A 44 13.05 -2.52 -2.37
N SER A 45 11.81 -2.30 -1.97
CA SER A 45 10.60 -2.53 -2.78
C SER A 45 9.85 -1.20 -2.96
N THR A 46 9.12 -1.06 -4.05
CA THR A 46 8.21 0.07 -4.28
C THR A 46 6.80 -0.38 -3.97
N ILE A 47 6.18 0.22 -2.96
CA ILE A 47 4.75 0.04 -2.67
C ILE A 47 3.99 1.08 -3.47
N THR A 48 3.13 0.62 -4.37
CA THR A 48 2.30 1.45 -5.23
C THR A 48 0.84 1.31 -4.80
N ALA A 49 0.19 2.43 -4.54
CA ALA A 49 -1.23 2.54 -4.26
C ALA A 49 -1.92 3.24 -5.43
N VAL A 50 -2.93 2.60 -6.00
CA VAL A 50 -3.76 3.13 -7.08
C VAL A 50 -5.15 3.39 -6.52
N VAL A 51 -5.60 4.64 -6.63
CA VAL A 51 -6.89 5.13 -6.16
C VAL A 51 -7.76 5.45 -7.36
N LYS A 52 -8.91 4.78 -7.43
CA LYS A 52 -9.95 5.07 -8.43
C LYS A 52 -11.28 5.31 -7.75
N ALA A 53 -12.16 6.11 -8.37
CA ALA A 53 -13.53 6.34 -7.91
C ALA A 53 -14.54 6.05 -9.03
N GLY A 54 -15.64 5.38 -8.70
CA GLY A 54 -16.75 5.12 -9.62
C GLY A 54 -17.75 4.12 -9.06
N LYS A 55 -18.79 3.78 -9.82
CA LYS A 55 -19.82 2.82 -9.38
C LYS A 55 -19.31 1.38 -9.26
N ASN A 56 -18.36 1.01 -10.13
CA ASN A 56 -17.70 -0.30 -10.16
C ASN A 56 -16.24 -0.15 -10.60
N THR A 57 -15.44 -1.21 -10.48
CA THR A 57 -14.00 -1.21 -10.82
C THR A 57 -13.72 -1.01 -12.31
N GLU A 58 -14.66 -1.38 -13.19
CA GLU A 58 -14.51 -1.29 -14.65
C GLU A 58 -14.62 0.15 -15.17
N THR A 59 -15.49 0.95 -14.55
CA THR A 59 -15.75 2.34 -14.94
C THR A 59 -15.06 3.36 -14.03
N ALA A 60 -14.36 2.89 -13.00
CA ALA A 60 -13.71 3.75 -12.03
C ALA A 60 -12.59 4.57 -12.68
N LYS A 61 -12.62 5.89 -12.44
CA LYS A 61 -11.63 6.84 -12.93
C LYS A 61 -10.54 7.07 -11.89
N PRO A 62 -9.30 7.35 -12.31
CA PRO A 62 -8.24 7.72 -11.39
C PRO A 62 -8.61 8.96 -10.58
N VAL A 63 -8.21 8.98 -9.29
CA VAL A 63 -8.41 10.13 -8.40
C VAL A 63 -7.09 10.85 -8.23
N GLU A 64 -6.94 12.03 -8.83
CA GLU A 64 -5.76 12.89 -8.66
C GLU A 64 -5.75 13.56 -7.27
N ALA A 65 -4.55 13.81 -6.75
CA ALA A 65 -4.30 14.54 -5.51
C ALA A 65 -5.00 13.94 -4.26
N ALA A 66 -5.35 12.66 -4.29
CA ALA A 66 -5.89 11.95 -3.14
C ALA A 66 -4.78 11.68 -2.13
N THR A 67 -5.02 12.02 -0.87
CA THR A 67 -4.09 11.72 0.22
C THR A 67 -4.17 10.24 0.62
N VAL A 68 -3.09 9.50 0.47
CA VAL A 68 -2.94 8.09 0.87
C VAL A 68 -1.97 7.99 2.05
N ASN A 69 -2.45 7.44 3.15
CA ASN A 69 -1.63 7.05 4.30
C ASN A 69 -1.21 5.59 4.16
N ILE A 70 0.07 5.32 4.40
CA ILE A 70 0.70 4.00 4.32
C ILE A 70 1.49 3.80 5.61
N TRP A 71 1.26 2.68 6.30
CA TRP A 71 1.98 2.38 7.54
C TRP A 71 2.24 0.89 7.71
N ILE A 72 3.29 0.60 8.47
CA ILE A 72 3.63 -0.73 8.95
C ILE A 72 3.04 -0.84 10.36
N PRO A 73 2.36 -1.94 10.74
CA PRO A 73 1.91 -2.15 12.11
C PRO A 73 3.07 -2.02 13.11
N THR A 74 2.81 -1.45 14.28
CA THR A 74 3.83 -1.23 15.34
C THR A 74 4.59 -2.50 15.73
N THR A 75 3.96 -3.67 15.61
CA THR A 75 4.61 -4.97 15.86
C THR A 75 5.67 -5.36 14.82
N GLU A 76 5.78 -4.61 13.72
CA GLU A 76 6.64 -4.88 12.57
C GLU A 76 7.52 -3.68 12.15
N GLU A 77 7.43 -2.53 12.82
CA GLU A 77 8.20 -1.32 12.49
C GLU A 77 9.72 -1.52 12.57
N ALA A 78 10.20 -2.44 13.42
CA ALA A 78 11.61 -2.79 13.49
C ALA A 78 12.12 -3.58 12.27
N LEU A 79 11.22 -4.05 11.41
CA LEU A 79 11.54 -4.98 10.32
C LEU A 79 11.60 -4.31 8.95
N ALA A 80 10.98 -3.15 8.80
CA ALA A 80 11.01 -2.39 7.56
C ALA A 80 10.75 -0.91 7.80
N LYS A 81 11.18 -0.08 6.84
CA LYS A 81 11.01 1.36 6.88
C LYS A 81 10.41 1.85 5.58
N LEU A 82 9.39 2.71 5.69
CA LEU A 82 8.82 3.44 4.57
C LEU A 82 9.56 4.77 4.36
N SER A 83 9.74 5.19 3.12
CA SER A 83 10.30 6.51 2.79
C SER A 83 9.36 7.66 3.14
N ALA A 84 8.05 7.39 3.20
CA ALA A 84 7.01 8.33 3.60
C ALA A 84 5.81 7.55 4.15
N THR A 85 5.06 8.13 5.09
CA THR A 85 3.82 7.52 5.61
C THR A 85 2.56 8.15 5.03
N THR A 86 2.71 9.26 4.32
CA THR A 86 1.65 9.96 3.61
C THR A 86 2.17 10.37 2.24
N VAL A 87 1.42 10.03 1.20
CA VAL A 87 1.72 10.36 -0.21
C VAL A 87 0.44 10.79 -0.91
N THR A 88 0.57 11.66 -1.92
CA THR A 88 -0.56 12.10 -2.74
C THR A 88 -0.52 11.41 -4.09
N THR A 89 -1.68 11.05 -4.64
CA THR A 89 -1.75 10.46 -5.98
C THR A 89 -1.44 11.47 -7.08
N ASP A 90 -0.84 10.99 -8.16
CA ASP A 90 -0.65 11.71 -9.41
C ASP A 90 -1.94 11.77 -10.26
N LYS A 91 -1.84 12.28 -11.49
CA LYS A 91 -2.94 12.39 -12.46
C LYS A 91 -3.54 11.03 -12.86
N GLN A 92 -2.79 9.96 -12.67
CA GLN A 92 -3.18 8.59 -12.93
C GLN A 92 -3.75 7.91 -11.70
N GLY A 93 -3.94 8.65 -10.60
CA GLY A 93 -4.46 8.12 -9.34
C GLY A 93 -3.44 7.24 -8.62
N THR A 94 -2.15 7.39 -8.91
CA THR A 94 -1.10 6.52 -8.39
C THR A 94 -0.24 7.26 -7.37
N ALA A 95 0.01 6.63 -6.23
CA ALA A 95 0.95 7.10 -5.22
C ALA A 95 1.94 5.98 -4.90
N ALA A 96 3.22 6.31 -4.80
CA ALA A 96 4.27 5.32 -4.56
C ALA A 96 5.17 5.70 -3.38
N VAL A 97 5.61 4.69 -2.64
CA VAL A 97 6.53 4.83 -1.51
C VAL A 97 7.57 3.71 -1.55
N LYS A 98 8.81 3.99 -1.15
CA LYS A 98 9.84 2.96 -1.01
C LYS A 98 9.73 2.29 0.35
N LEU A 99 9.75 0.97 0.35
CA LEU A 99 9.90 0.11 1.53
C LEU A 99 11.31 -0.44 1.55
N THR A 100 12.02 -0.28 2.65
CA THR A 100 13.36 -0.88 2.88
C THR A 100 13.24 -1.94 3.95
N ALA A 101 13.77 -3.14 3.69
CA ALA A 101 13.82 -4.21 4.69
C ALA A 101 14.94 -3.92 5.71
N LEU A 102 14.61 -3.90 6.99
CA LEU A 102 15.56 -3.68 8.10
C LEU A 102 15.77 -4.93 8.97
N GLY A 103 14.89 -5.92 8.85
CA GLY A 103 14.93 -7.13 9.66
C GLY A 103 14.57 -8.38 8.88
N VAL A 104 14.93 -9.53 9.46
CA VAL A 104 14.66 -10.85 8.88
C VAL A 104 13.29 -11.31 9.35
N LYS A 105 12.28 -11.22 8.48
CA LYS A 105 10.97 -11.84 8.69
C LYS A 105 10.44 -12.39 7.38
N LYS A 106 9.71 -13.50 7.45
CA LYS A 106 9.03 -14.05 6.28
C LYS A 106 8.07 -13.07 5.65
N THR A 107 7.34 -12.26 6.44
CA THR A 107 6.35 -11.31 5.92
C THR A 107 6.27 -10.01 6.71
N VAL A 108 6.16 -8.90 5.99
CA VAL A 108 5.77 -7.57 6.54
C VAL A 108 4.44 -7.16 5.93
N HIS A 109 3.54 -6.76 6.81
CA HIS A 109 2.20 -6.31 6.51
C HIS A 109 2.20 -4.79 6.32
N ILE A 110 1.64 -4.33 5.20
CA ILE A 110 1.47 -2.91 4.92
C ILE A 110 -0.01 -2.59 4.95
N THR A 111 -0.37 -1.56 5.71
CA THR A 111 -1.73 -1.04 5.75
C THR A 111 -1.78 0.29 5.03
N THR A 112 -2.84 0.49 4.24
CA THR A 112 -3.04 1.70 3.44
C THR A 112 -4.44 2.24 3.62
N ARG A 113 -4.58 3.57 3.65
CA ARG A 113 -5.87 4.26 3.76
C ARG A 113 -5.89 5.55 2.96
N VAL A 114 -6.96 5.79 2.22
CA VAL A 114 -7.22 7.10 1.61
C VAL A 114 -7.86 8.01 2.66
N LYS A 115 -7.23 9.17 2.94
CA LYS A 115 -7.70 10.16 3.94
C LYS A 115 -8.70 11.14 3.36
N ASP A 116 -8.71 11.32 2.04
CA ASP A 116 -9.48 12.38 1.42
C ASP A 116 -10.99 12.18 1.50
N LYS A 117 -11.69 13.30 1.68
CA LYS A 117 -13.07 13.43 1.25
C LYS A 117 -13.03 13.47 -0.27
N VAL A 118 -13.06 12.31 -0.92
CA VAL A 118 -13.60 12.27 -2.28
C VAL A 118 -15.03 12.81 -2.12
N SER A 119 -15.25 14.05 -2.58
CA SER A 119 -16.31 14.97 -2.15
C SER A 119 -17.52 14.31 -1.46
N ASN A 120 -17.75 14.64 -0.19
CA ASN A 120 -18.91 14.29 0.66
C ASN A 120 -19.03 12.89 1.29
N CYS A 121 -18.01 12.02 1.28
CA CYS A 121 -18.24 10.60 1.60
C CYS A 121 -17.57 10.11 2.89
N LYS A 122 -18.34 9.40 3.74
CA LYS A 122 -17.88 8.84 5.02
C LYS A 122 -17.12 7.53 4.77
N VAL A 123 -16.05 7.28 5.50
CA VAL A 123 -15.27 6.05 5.40
C VAL A 123 -15.93 4.98 6.29
N VAL A 124 -16.26 3.80 5.76
CA VAL A 124 -16.63 2.62 6.57
C VAL A 124 -15.66 1.48 6.26
N ILE A 125 -14.94 1.05 7.29
CA ILE A 125 -13.99 -0.06 7.24
C ILE A 125 -14.75 -1.30 7.71
N ARG A 126 -14.73 -2.39 6.91
CA ARG A 126 -15.21 -3.72 7.31
C ARG A 126 -14.07 -4.71 7.20
#